data_AF-W8F8Q5-F1
#
_entry.id   AF-W8F8Q5-F1
#
_cell.length_a   1.000
_cell.length_b   1.000
_cell.length_c   1.000
_cell.angle_alpha   90.00
_cell.angle_beta   90.00
_cell.angle_gamma   90.00
#
_symmetry.space_group_name_H-M   'P 1'
#
loop_
_entity.id
_entity.type
_entity.pdbx_description
1 polymer ?
#
loop_
_entity_poly.entity_id
_entity_poly.type
_entity_poly.pdbx_seq_one_letter_code
_entity_poly.pdbx_strand_id
1 'polypeptide(L)'
;MQIRGIGRGYARRIVEFRQRLGGFLRKEQVAEIYVLHDAPDLVDSLRKYTFVGAGFTPVQVDVNNASFEVLQAHPYVGKRLARVLVAFRQQHGPFRQPTDLRQIRVLDEATFEKLQPYLVVR
;
A
#
# COMPACT_ATOMS: atom_id res chain seq x y z
N MET A 1 11.42 1.02 23.33
CA MET A 1 10.31 1.85 23.85
C MET A 1 8.99 1.22 23.42
N GLN A 2 8.03 1.09 24.33
CA GLN A 2 6.68 0.55 24.03
C GLN A 2 5.69 1.71 23.90
N ILE A 3 4.84 1.69 22.86
CA ILE A 3 3.74 2.64 22.71
C ILE A 3 2.54 2.10 23.51
N ARG A 4 1.97 2.94 24.39
CA ARG A 4 0.80 2.56 25.22
C ARG A 4 -0.33 2.03 24.33
N GLY A 5 -0.92 0.89 24.73
CA GLY A 5 -1.99 0.23 23.98
C GLY A 5 -1.55 -0.60 22.77
N ILE A 6 -0.29 -0.49 22.35
CA ILE A 6 0.27 -1.29 21.24
C ILE A 6 1.03 -2.50 21.81
N GLY A 7 0.28 -3.59 22.01
CA GLY A 7 0.84 -4.89 22.36
C GLY A 7 1.42 -5.66 21.17
N ARG A 8 1.94 -6.87 21.42
CA ARG A 8 2.57 -7.75 20.41
C ARG A 8 1.69 -7.98 19.17
N GLY A 9 0.38 -8.16 19.37
CA GLY A 9 -0.59 -8.39 18.29
C GLY A 9 -0.71 -7.19 17.35
N TYR A 10 -0.96 -6.00 17.89
CA TYR A 10 -1.02 -4.77 17.12
C TYR A 10 0.31 -4.47 16.43
N ALA A 11 1.42 -4.57 17.15
CA ALA A 11 2.75 -4.35 16.59
C ALA A 11 3.01 -5.24 15.37
N ARG A 12 2.68 -6.53 15.46
CA ARG A 12 2.79 -7.48 14.34
C ARG A 12 1.95 -7.02 13.15
N ARG A 13 0.68 -6.68 13.35
CA ARG A 13 -0.22 -6.24 12.25
C ARG A 13 0.23 -4.94 11.60
N ILE A 14 0.75 -3.99 12.38
CA ILE A 14 1.31 -2.73 11.86
C ILE A 14 2.52 -2.99 10.99
N VAL A 15 3.45 -3.84 11.44
CA VAL A 15 4.64 -4.21 10.67
C VAL A 15 4.27 -4.98 9.41
N GLU A 16 3.35 -5.95 9.49
CA GLU A 16 2.85 -6.71 8.32
C GLU A 16 2.19 -5.80 7.28
N PHE A 17 1.39 -4.82 7.71
CA PHE A 17 0.78 -3.85 6.81
C PHE A 17 1.84 -2.96 6.16
N ARG A 18 2.76 -2.39 6.97
CA ARG A 18 3.87 -1.56 6.48
C ARG A 18 4.71 -2.29 5.43
N GLN A 19 5.03 -3.55 5.67
CA GLN A 19 5.82 -4.37 4.74
C GLN A 19 5.10 -4.59 3.42
N ARG A 20 3.82 -4.97 3.46
CA ARG A 20 3.00 -5.16 2.24
C ARG A 20 2.79 -3.87 1.45
N LEU A 21 2.70 -2.74 2.16
CA LEU A 21 2.61 -1.43 1.56
C LEU A 21 3.93 -1.00 0.89
N GLY A 22 5.07 -1.55 1.29
CA GLY A 22 6.39 -1.02 0.90
C GLY A 22 6.87 0.14 1.76
N GLY A 23 6.17 0.43 2.88
CA GLY A 23 6.50 1.48 3.84
C GLY A 23 5.46 2.59 3.92
N PHE A 24 5.41 3.26 5.06
CA PHE A 24 4.54 4.43 5.23
C PHE A 24 5.23 5.67 4.64
N LEU A 25 4.53 6.36 3.75
CA LEU A 25 4.89 7.70 3.28
C LEU A 25 4.52 8.78 4.30
N ARG A 26 3.46 8.53 5.06
CA ARG A 26 2.96 9.45 6.07
C ARG A 26 2.39 8.70 7.27
N LYS A 27 2.54 9.26 8.46
CA LYS A 27 2.10 8.63 9.71
C LYS A 27 0.59 8.39 9.75
N GLU A 28 -0.20 9.13 8.97
CA GLU A 28 -1.65 9.00 8.91
C GLU A 28 -2.11 7.64 8.36
N GLN A 29 -1.27 6.96 7.57
CA GLN A 29 -1.56 5.65 6.98
C GLN A 29 -1.72 4.54 8.03
N VAL A 30 -1.31 4.74 9.28
CA VAL A 30 -1.62 3.79 10.36
C VAL A 30 -3.14 3.63 10.57
N ALA A 31 -3.94 4.65 10.25
CA ALA A 31 -5.40 4.59 10.32
C ALA A 31 -6.03 3.70 9.23
N GLU A 32 -5.27 3.32 8.20
CA GLU A 32 -5.74 2.44 7.12
C GLU A 32 -5.63 0.96 7.50
N ILE A 33 -5.02 0.64 8.64
CA ILE A 33 -4.89 -0.72 9.13
C ILE A 33 -6.22 -1.13 9.74
N TYR A 34 -6.90 -2.11 9.13
CA TYR A 34 -8.23 -2.58 9.54
C TYR A 34 -8.39 -2.81 11.05
N VAL A 35 -7.39 -3.41 11.71
CA VAL A 35 -7.45 -3.71 13.15
C VAL A 35 -7.46 -2.47 14.05
N LEU A 36 -7.17 -1.29 13.49
CA LEU A 36 -7.16 0.00 14.18
C LEU A 36 -8.37 0.88 13.82
N HIS A 37 -9.29 0.40 12.96
CA HIS A 37 -10.43 1.17 12.47
C HIS A 37 -11.28 1.73 13.62
N ASP A 38 -11.60 0.87 14.60
CA ASP A 38 -12.42 1.23 15.78
C ASP A 38 -11.57 1.63 17.00
N ALA A 39 -10.31 2.02 16.79
CA ALA A 39 -9.37 2.32 17.87
C ALA A 39 -8.66 3.68 17.68
N PRO A 40 -9.40 4.81 17.68
CA PRO A 40 -8.84 6.13 17.43
C PRO A 40 -7.71 6.51 18.41
N ASP A 41 -7.84 6.18 19.70
CA ASP A 41 -6.80 6.45 20.71
C ASP A 41 -5.47 5.76 20.40
N LEU A 42 -5.52 4.57 19.80
CA LEU A 42 -4.32 3.83 19.38
C LEU A 42 -3.68 4.47 18.15
N VAL A 43 -4.50 4.92 17.19
CA VAL A 43 -4.06 5.67 16.01
C VAL A 43 -3.36 6.96 16.44
N ASP A 44 -3.94 7.70 17.39
CA ASP A 44 -3.37 8.95 17.89
C ASP A 44 -2.06 8.71 18.65
N SER A 45 -2.01 7.64 19.45
CA SER A 45 -0.76 7.21 20.11
C SER A 45 0.34 6.89 19.10
N LEU A 46 0.02 6.16 18.03
CA LEU A 46 0.97 5.87 16.95
C LEU A 46 1.43 7.16 16.25
N ARG A 47 0.52 8.06 15.89
CA ARG A 47 0.84 9.35 15.24
C ARG A 47 1.67 10.28 16.12
N LYS A 48 1.56 10.17 17.44
CA LYS A 48 2.33 10.96 18.41
C LYS A 48 3.76 10.44 18.59
N TYR A 49 3.93 9.12 18.63
CA TYR A 49 5.21 8.50 19.00
C TYR A 49 5.96 7.86 17.82
N THR A 50 5.47 8.03 16.59
CA THR A 50 6.14 7.54 15.38
C THR A 50 6.28 8.63 14.33
N PHE A 51 7.22 8.44 13.42
CA PHE A 51 7.50 9.34 12.31
C PHE A 51 7.93 8.54 11.09
N VAL A 52 7.85 9.17 9.92
CA VAL A 52 8.48 8.69 8.68
C VAL A 52 9.79 9.45 8.53
N GLY A 53 10.88 8.73 8.29
CA GLY A 53 12.20 9.34 8.11
C GLY A 53 12.22 10.29 6.90
N ALA A 54 12.95 11.40 7.02
CA ALA A 54 13.14 12.32 5.90
C ALA A 54 13.83 11.59 4.73
N GLY A 55 13.35 11.84 3.51
CA GLY A 55 13.87 11.18 2.31
C GLY A 55 13.49 9.70 2.17
N PHE A 56 12.57 9.19 3.00
CA PHE A 56 12.09 7.81 2.86
C PHE A 56 11.42 7.61 1.48
N THR A 57 11.92 6.63 0.74
CA THR A 57 11.32 6.15 -0.51
C THR A 57 10.70 4.78 -0.29
N PRO A 58 9.43 4.57 -0.66
CA PRO A 58 8.78 3.28 -0.47
C PRO A 58 9.37 2.22 -1.42
N VAL A 59 9.29 0.96 -1.00
CA VAL A 59 9.58 -0.17 -1.89
C VAL A 59 8.47 -0.23 -2.94
N GLN A 60 8.87 -0.12 -4.20
CA GLN A 60 7.93 -0.10 -5.33
C GLN A 60 7.70 -1.50 -5.90
N VAL A 61 6.50 -1.71 -6.42
CA VAL A 61 6.10 -2.92 -7.14
C VAL A 61 6.13 -2.64 -8.64
N ASP A 62 6.82 -3.48 -9.39
CA ASP A 62 6.86 -3.43 -10.84
C ASP A 62 5.58 -4.01 -11.43
N VAL A 63 4.72 -3.17 -12.01
CA VAL A 63 3.41 -3.60 -12.53
C VAL A 63 3.50 -4.45 -13.80
N ASN A 64 4.61 -4.43 -14.52
CA ASN A 64 4.81 -5.25 -15.71
C ASN A 64 5.32 -6.64 -15.37
N ASN A 65 6.19 -6.73 -14.36
CA ASN A 65 6.93 -7.95 -14.06
C ASN A 65 6.47 -8.67 -12.78
N ALA A 66 5.83 -7.98 -11.83
CA ALA A 66 5.38 -8.61 -10.58
C ALA A 66 4.34 -9.71 -10.85
N SER A 67 4.40 -10.79 -10.07
CA SER A 67 3.41 -11.87 -10.15
C SER A 67 2.05 -11.41 -9.61
N PHE A 68 1.02 -12.21 -9.90
CA PHE A 68 -0.31 -11.98 -9.33
C PHE A 68 -0.28 -11.96 -7.79
N GLU A 69 0.51 -12.83 -7.17
CA GLU A 69 0.67 -12.96 -5.72
C GLU A 69 1.28 -11.70 -5.09
N VAL A 70 2.30 -11.15 -5.74
CA VAL A 70 2.94 -9.90 -5.30
C VAL A 70 1.95 -8.73 -5.42
N LEU A 71 1.27 -8.61 -6.56
CA LEU A 71 0.29 -7.54 -6.78
C LEU A 71 -0.87 -7.62 -5.80
N GLN A 72 -1.49 -8.80 -5.60
CA GLN A 72 -2.64 -8.93 -4.71
C GLN A 72 -2.30 -8.69 -3.25
N ALA A 73 -1.04 -8.87 -2.85
CA ALA A 73 -0.60 -8.64 -1.48
C ALA A 73 -0.53 -7.15 -1.12
N HIS A 74 -0.40 -6.27 -2.12
CA HIS A 74 -0.30 -4.84 -1.90
C HIS A 74 -1.65 -4.26 -1.40
N PRO A 75 -1.67 -3.46 -0.30
CA PRO A 75 -2.91 -3.01 0.35
C PRO A 75 -3.87 -2.24 -0.56
N TYR A 76 -3.36 -1.45 -1.51
CA TYR A 76 -4.20 -0.68 -2.45
C TYR A 76 -4.54 -1.41 -3.75
N VAL A 77 -4.02 -2.62 -3.95
CA VAL A 77 -4.30 -3.41 -5.15
C VAL A 77 -5.32 -4.48 -4.82
N GLY A 78 -4.98 -5.36 -3.87
CA GLY A 78 -5.83 -6.50 -3.53
C GLY A 78 -6.11 -7.42 -4.72
N LYS A 79 -6.95 -8.44 -4.48
CA LYS A 79 -7.19 -9.51 -5.45
C LYS A 79 -7.85 -9.05 -6.75
N ARG A 80 -8.82 -8.12 -6.66
CA ARG A 80 -9.63 -7.68 -7.80
C ARG A 80 -8.79 -6.89 -8.79
N LEU A 81 -8.07 -5.86 -8.33
CA LEU A 81 -7.23 -5.05 -9.22
C LEU A 81 -6.03 -5.84 -9.75
N ALA A 82 -5.41 -6.71 -8.94
CA ALA A 82 -4.30 -7.55 -9.38
C ALA A 82 -4.65 -8.43 -10.59
N ARG A 83 -5.85 -9.04 -10.60
CA ARG A 83 -6.32 -9.81 -11.75
C ARG A 83 -6.44 -8.95 -13.00
N VAL A 84 -6.98 -7.74 -12.86
CA VAL A 84 -7.18 -6.83 -13.99
C VAL A 84 -5.85 -6.31 -14.51
N LEU A 85 -4.90 -5.96 -13.63
CA LEU A 85 -3.55 -5.55 -14.02
C LEU A 85 -2.84 -6.62 -14.85
N VAL A 86 -2.86 -7.87 -14.39
CA VAL A 86 -2.23 -8.99 -15.09
C VAL A 86 -2.90 -9.27 -16.43
N ALA A 87 -4.24 -9.29 -16.48
CA ALA A 87 -4.96 -9.49 -17.74
C ALA A 87 -4.71 -8.34 -18.72
N PHE A 88 -4.72 -7.08 -18.23
CA PHE A 88 -4.50 -5.90 -19.06
C PHE A 88 -3.14 -5.95 -19.73
N ARG A 89 -2.05 -6.18 -18.98
CA ARG A 89 -0.70 -6.23 -19.56
C ARG A 89 -0.49 -7.41 -20.53
N GLN A 90 -1.26 -8.50 -20.37
CA GLN A 90 -1.26 -9.62 -21.31
C GLN A 90 -2.02 -9.32 -22.61
N GLN A 91 -3.12 -8.57 -22.53
CA GLN A 91 -3.98 -8.28 -23.68
C GLN A 91 -3.55 -7.05 -24.48
N HIS A 92 -3.02 -6.03 -23.80
CA HIS A 92 -2.69 -4.73 -24.39
C HIS A 92 -1.17 -4.46 -24.46
N GLY A 93 -0.36 -5.39 -23.95
CA GLY A 93 1.08 -5.19 -23.77
C GLY A 93 1.42 -4.45 -22.46
N PRO A 94 2.72 -4.28 -22.16
CA PRO A 94 3.17 -3.67 -20.92
C PRO A 94 2.70 -2.22 -20.78
N PHE A 95 2.49 -1.79 -19.53
CA PHE A 95 2.32 -0.36 -19.22
C PHE A 95 3.62 0.36 -19.57
N ARG A 96 3.52 1.61 -20.04
CA ARG A 96 4.68 2.44 -20.42
C ARG A 96 5.02 3.47 -19.34
N GLN A 97 4.02 3.87 -18.57
CA GLN A 97 4.15 4.82 -17.47
C GLN A 97 3.08 4.53 -16.40
N PRO A 98 3.31 4.89 -15.12
CA PRO A 98 2.36 4.62 -14.04
C PRO A 98 0.94 5.13 -14.34
N THR A 99 0.81 6.27 -15.03
CA THR A 99 -0.48 6.88 -15.38
C THR A 99 -1.33 6.04 -16.33
N ASP A 100 -0.74 5.07 -17.04
CA ASP A 100 -1.48 4.18 -17.94
C ASP A 100 -2.45 3.28 -17.16
N LEU A 101 -2.22 3.04 -15.87
CA LEU A 101 -3.14 2.29 -15.02
C LEU A 101 -4.52 2.95 -14.90
N ARG A 102 -4.66 4.25 -15.19
CA ARG A 102 -5.97 4.93 -15.24
C ARG A 102 -6.90 4.36 -16.32
N GLN A 103 -6.39 3.60 -17.29
CA GLN A 103 -7.19 2.87 -18.27
C GLN A 103 -8.00 1.72 -17.62
N ILE A 104 -7.60 1.29 -16.42
CA ILE A 104 -8.28 0.22 -15.68
C ILE A 104 -9.51 0.80 -14.98
N ARG A 105 -10.70 0.51 -15.54
CA ARG A 105 -11.98 1.05 -15.05
C ARG A 105 -12.31 0.75 -13.58
N VAL A 106 -11.75 -0.32 -13.01
CA VAL A 106 -11.99 -0.68 -11.60
C VAL A 106 -11.11 0.13 -10.63
N LEU A 107 -10.07 0.79 -11.14
CA LEU A 107 -9.19 1.64 -10.36
C LEU A 107 -9.76 3.05 -10.35
N ASP A 108 -10.32 3.46 -9.21
CA ASP A 108 -10.73 4.85 -9.00
C ASP A 108 -9.52 5.76 -8.79
N GLU A 109 -9.73 7.06 -9.03
CA GLU A 109 -8.66 8.07 -8.97
C GLU A 109 -8.07 8.16 -7.55
N ALA A 110 -8.89 8.06 -6.51
CA ALA A 110 -8.41 8.16 -5.13
C ALA A 110 -7.45 7.01 -4.77
N THR A 111 -7.75 5.79 -5.24
CA THR A 111 -6.91 4.62 -5.07
C THR A 111 -5.67 4.71 -5.94
N PHE A 112 -5.78 5.23 -7.17
CA PHE A 112 -4.63 5.49 -8.04
C PHE A 112 -3.63 6.44 -7.38
N GLU A 113 -4.08 7.59 -6.87
CA GLU A 113 -3.22 8.58 -6.21
C GLU A 113 -2.50 8.00 -4.98
N LYS A 114 -3.17 7.12 -4.22
CA LYS A 114 -2.54 6.40 -3.11
C LYS A 114 -1.52 5.36 -3.58
N LEU A 115 -1.80 4.69 -4.68
CA LEU A 115 -1.00 3.58 -5.21
C LEU A 115 0.22 4.07 -5.99
N GLN A 116 0.11 5.18 -6.73
CA GLN A 116 1.14 5.68 -7.65
C GLN A 116 2.56 5.74 -7.06
N PRO A 117 2.79 6.22 -5.81
CA PRO A 117 4.14 6.27 -5.25
C PRO A 117 4.79 4.88 -5.05
N TYR A 118 3.95 3.84 -4.95
CA TYR A 118 4.35 2.45 -4.71
C TYR A 118 4.51 1.64 -6.00
N LEU A 119 4.39 2.28 -7.16
CA LEU A 119 4.50 1.60 -8.44
C LEU A 119 5.75 2.04 -9.20
N VAL A 120 6.30 1.11 -9.94
CA VAL A 120 7.28 1.38 -10.99
C VAL A 120 6.87 0.64 -12.25
N VAL A 121 7.24 1.20 -13.39
CA VAL A 121 7.06 0.59 -14.70
C VAL A 121 8.45 0.35 -15.26
N ARG A 122 8.81 -0.92 -15.49
CA ARG A 122 10.07 -1.33 -16.12
C ARG A 122 9.82 -2.38 -17.18
#